data_AF-A0A1G3V220-F1
#
_entry.id   AF-A0A1G3V220-F1
#
_cell.length_a   1.000
_cell.length_b   1.000
_cell.length_c   1.000
_cell.angle_alpha   90.00
_cell.angle_beta   90.00
_cell.angle_gamma   90.00
#
_symmetry.space_group_name_H-M   'P 1'
#
loop_
_entity.id
_entity.type
_entity.pdbx_description
1 polymer ?
#
loop_
_entity_poly.entity_id
_entity_poly.type
_entity_poly.pdbx_seq_one_letter_code
_entity_poly.pdbx_strand_id
1 'polypeptide(L)' 'MYKPVSAIEVRIWGETVGAVALDPKLGYYAFEYDPRFVISGISHRAICLRWPIGSASGPHHRF' A
#
# COMPACT_ATOMS: atom_id res chain seq x y z
N MET A 1 -9.50 -11.78 -21.19
CA MET A 1 -8.26 -11.94 -21.97
C MET A 1 -7.11 -11.46 -21.10
N TYR A 2 -6.10 -12.31 -20.88
CA TYR A 2 -4.93 -11.98 -20.06
C TYR A 2 -3.97 -11.09 -20.86
N LYS A 3 -3.40 -10.07 -20.21
CA LYS A 3 -2.34 -9.22 -20.79
C LYS A 3 -1.07 -9.35 -19.95
N PRO A 4 0.03 -9.87 -20.50
CA PRO A 4 1.29 -9.90 -19.78
C PRO A 4 1.79 -8.45 -19.55
N VAL A 5 2.22 -8.17 -18.34
CA VAL A 5 2.81 -6.89 -17.94
C VAL A 5 4.11 -7.13 -17.19
N SER A 6 5.10 -6.29 -17.42
CA SER A 6 6.43 -6.43 -16.82
C SER A 6 6.49 -5.91 -15.37
N ALA A 7 5.59 -4.99 -15.01
CA ALA A 7 5.49 -4.41 -13.68
C ALA A 7 4.04 -3.98 -13.37
N ILE A 8 3.74 -3.86 -12.09
CA ILE A 8 2.46 -3.41 -11.55
C ILE A 8 2.73 -2.23 -10.61
N GLU A 9 2.15 -1.08 -10.91
CA GLU A 9 2.20 0.10 -10.01
C GLU A 9 1.32 -0.15 -8.77
N VAL A 10 1.86 0.12 -7.59
CA VAL A 10 1.15 0.05 -6.31
C VAL A 10 0.83 1.47 -5.86
N ARG A 11 -0.46 1.74 -5.62
CA ARG A 11 -0.95 3.05 -5.18
C ARG A 11 -1.72 2.95 -3.87
N ILE A 12 -1.65 3.98 -3.05
CA ILE A 12 -2.49 4.17 -1.88
C ILE A 12 -3.15 5.55 -1.96
N TRP A 13 -4.48 5.60 -1.89
CA TRP A 13 -5.28 6.83 -2.02
C TRP A 13 -4.94 7.69 -3.24
N GLY A 14 -4.58 7.05 -4.37
CA GLY A 14 -4.20 7.74 -5.60
C GLY A 14 -2.73 8.15 -5.67
N GLU A 15 -1.94 8.01 -4.61
CA GLU A 15 -0.51 8.27 -4.60
C GLU A 15 0.30 7.00 -4.92
N THR A 16 1.34 7.13 -5.74
CA THR A 16 2.23 6.01 -6.09
C THR A 16 3.17 5.70 -4.93
N VAL A 17 3.14 4.44 -4.49
CA VAL A 17 3.93 3.93 -3.36
C VAL A 17 5.17 3.20 -3.85
N GLY A 18 5.07 2.55 -5.00
CA GLY A 18 6.12 1.71 -5.56
C GLY A 18 5.60 0.82 -6.68
N ALA A 19 6.36 -0.21 -7.03
CA ALA A 19 5.99 -1.16 -8.06
C ALA A 19 6.39 -2.59 -7.70
N VAL A 20 5.64 -3.56 -8.22
CA VAL A 20 5.96 -4.98 -8.17
C VAL A 20 6.38 -5.43 -9.56
N ALA A 21 7.52 -6.09 -9.70
CA ALA A 21 8.00 -6.65 -10.96
C ALA A 21 8.62 -8.04 -10.73
N LEU A 22 8.62 -8.88 -11.76
CA LEU A 22 9.33 -10.15 -11.72
C LEU A 22 10.83 -9.87 -11.76
N ASP A 23 11.57 -10.30 -10.73
CA ASP A 23 13.02 -10.27 -10.74
C ASP A 23 13.55 -11.45 -11.58
N PRO A 24 14.24 -11.20 -12.71
CA PRO A 24 14.71 -12.26 -13.60
C PRO A 24 15.86 -13.09 -13.03
N LYS A 25 16.56 -12.61 -11.99
CA LYS A 25 17.63 -13.33 -11.32
C LYS A 25 17.09 -14.27 -10.25
N LEU A 26 16.04 -13.84 -9.56
CA LEU A 26 15.45 -14.57 -8.44
C LEU A 26 14.27 -15.44 -8.85
N GLY A 27 13.58 -15.13 -9.96
CA GLY A 27 12.36 -15.82 -10.38
C GLY A 27 11.14 -15.52 -9.50
N TYR A 28 11.23 -14.51 -8.65
CA TYR A 28 10.16 -14.06 -7.75
C TYR A 28 9.75 -12.63 -8.06
N TYR A 29 8.53 -12.27 -7.68
CA TYR A 29 8.08 -10.89 -7.73
C TYR A 29 8.69 -10.10 -6.58
N ALA A 30 9.46 -9.06 -6.92
CA ALA A 30 10.05 -8.12 -5.98
C ALA A 30 9.24 -6.82 -5.98
N PHE A 31 9.14 -6.22 -4.80
CA PHE A 31 8.53 -4.90 -4.62
C PHE A 31 9.62 -3.87 -4.34
N GLU A 32 9.52 -2.70 -4.97
CA GLU A 32 10.41 -1.56 -4.72
C GLU A 32 9.57 -0.31 -4.44
N TYR A 33 9.97 0.47 -3.42
CA TYR A 33 9.32 1.72 -3.07
C TYR A 33 9.69 2.83 -4.04
N ASP A 34 8.72 3.69 -4.37
CA ASP A 34 9.00 4.94 -5.08
C ASP A 34 9.85 5.85 -4.17
N PRO A 35 11.02 6.34 -4.63
CA PRO A 35 11.88 7.19 -3.82
C PRO A 35 11.17 8.45 -3.31
N ARG A 36 10.24 9.02 -4.08
CA ARG A 36 9.45 10.20 -3.69
C ARG A 36 8.49 9.85 -2.56
N PHE A 37 7.93 8.63 -2.57
CA PHE A 37 7.10 8.13 -1.46
C PHE A 37 7.91 7.96 -0.18
N VAL A 38 9.14 7.44 -0.28
CA VAL A 38 10.06 7.28 0.86
C VAL A 38 10.49 8.64 1.42
N ILE A 39 10.87 9.59 0.55
CA ILE A 39 11.30 10.94 0.93
C ILE A 39 10.14 11.77 1.51
N SER A 40 8.93 11.59 0.98
CA SER A 40 7.68 12.16 1.55
C SER A 40 7.44 11.68 2.99
N GLY A 41 8.17 10.65 3.43
CA GLY A 41 8.42 10.42 4.84
C GLY A 41 7.12 10.22 5.60
N ILE A 42 6.40 9.14 5.30
CA ILE A 42 5.42 8.63 6.27
C ILE A 42 4.32 9.67 6.57
N SER A 43 3.65 10.24 5.55
CA SER A 43 2.29 10.75 5.75
C SER A 43 1.29 9.62 6.08
N HIS A 44 1.76 8.36 6.11
CA HIS A 44 1.05 7.25 6.76
C HIS A 44 1.01 7.34 8.30
N ARG A 45 1.87 8.15 8.94
CA ARG A 45 1.67 8.51 10.36
C ARG A 45 0.50 9.48 10.49
N ALA A 46 0.33 10.42 9.57
CA ALA A 46 -0.81 11.33 9.61
C ALA A 46 -2.14 10.58 9.41
N ILE A 47 -2.23 9.57 8.53
CA ILE A 47 -3.51 8.87 8.31
C ILE A 47 -3.88 7.91 9.46
N CYS A 48 -2.89 7.26 10.09
CA CYS A 48 -3.13 6.36 11.24
C CYS A 48 -3.35 7.15 12.54
N LEU A 49 -2.69 8.32 12.72
CA LEU A 49 -2.97 9.23 13.85
C LEU A 49 -4.23 10.10 13.64
N ARG A 50 -4.78 10.16 12.41
CA ARG A 50 -5.98 10.95 12.07
C ARG A 50 -7.26 10.11 11.95
N TRP A 51 -7.17 8.80 12.12
CA TRP A 51 -8.34 8.00 12.48
C TRP A 51 -8.50 8.04 14.01
N PRO A 52 -9.69 8.35 14.56
CA PRO A 52 -9.86 8.33 16.00
C PRO A 52 -9.78 6.86 16.45
N ILE A 53 -8.68 6.49 17.10
CA ILE A 53 -8.61 5.27 17.91
C ILE A 53 -9.44 5.41 19.21
N GLY A 54 -10.60 6.07 19.12
CA GLY A 54 -11.48 6.46 20.23
C GLY A 54 -12.96 6.14 20.02
N SER A 55 -13.32 5.28 19.06
CA SER A 55 -14.65 4.65 19.04
C SER A 55 -14.65 3.34 18.27
N ALA A 56 -14.05 2.30 18.86
CA ALA A 56 -14.52 0.94 18.64
C ALA A 56 -15.88 0.78 19.35
N SER A 57 -16.93 1.41 18.82
CA SER A 57 -18.32 1.08 19.15
C SER A 57 -18.88 0.31 17.96
N GLY A 58 -18.51 -0.97 17.87
CA GLY A 58 -19.31 -1.93 17.11
C GLY A 58 -20.65 -2.11 17.82
N PRO A 59 -21.79 -2.22 17.09
CA PRO A 59 -23.07 -2.48 17.72
C PRO A 59 -23.02 -3.84 18.42
N HIS A 60 -23.44 -3.83 19.68
CA HIS A 60 -23.73 -5.00 20.48
C HIS A 60 -24.58 -6.00 19.68
N HIS A 61 -24.04 -7.20 19.43
CA HIS A 61 -24.88 -8.37 19.25
C HIS A 61 -25.54 -8.65 20.61
N ARG A 62 -26.75 -8.13 20.79
CA ARG A 62 -27.67 -8.56 21.85
C ARG A 62 -28.23 -9.92 21.43
N PHE A 63 -27.86 -10.96 22.17
CA PHE A 63 -28.64 -12.20 22.25
C PHE A 63 -29.94 -11.94 23.02
#